data_AF-A0AB37TZG2-F1
#
_entry.id   AF-A0AB37TZG2-F1
#
_cell.length_a   1.000
_cell.length_b   1.000
_cell.length_c   1.000
_cell.angle_alpha   90.00
_cell.angle_beta   90.00
_cell.angle_gamma   90.00
#
_symmetry.space_group_name_H-M   'P 1'
#
loop_
_entity.id
_entity.type
_entity.pdbx_description
1 polymer ?
#
loop_
_entity_poly.entity_id
_entity_poly.type
_entity_poly.pdbx_seq_one_letter_code
_entity_poly.pdbx_strand_id
1 'polypeptide(L)'
;MRHPTTTAGQRHRRRPPPAAPTLLTVLTTALALAACDSPSPSDDAPASARERPSASRSTPAPAVSAVDGADIRACADANCEVAVARPVTVRFQGPGGPVTLSVTEVGRDEVEYTLKSGNGRAEGGASGAGQGCVTALRENGSGTSCGAVSGTRPSAQPGAVVIQASTGPDGTALLHVVSP
;
A
#
# COMPACT_ATOMS: atom_id res chain seq x y z
N MET A 1 -28.41 18.84 49.72
CA MET A 1 -27.52 18.20 50.73
C MET A 1 -27.06 16.88 50.11
N ARG A 2 -25.81 16.57 49.75
CA ARG A 2 -24.46 17.01 50.13
C ARG A 2 -23.55 16.92 48.89
N HIS A 3 -22.63 17.88 48.72
CA HIS A 3 -21.48 17.81 47.80
C HIS A 3 -20.29 17.08 48.49
N PRO A 4 -19.03 17.17 47.99
CA PRO A 4 -18.32 16.26 47.09
C PRO A 4 -17.08 15.63 47.79
N THR A 5 -16.33 14.72 47.15
CA THR A 5 -14.89 14.54 47.48
C THR A 5 -14.07 13.99 46.31
N THR A 6 -13.20 14.86 45.82
CA THR A 6 -11.99 14.64 45.05
C THR A 6 -10.99 13.77 45.84
N THR A 7 -10.24 12.89 45.18
CA THR A 7 -8.89 12.53 45.65
C THR A 7 -7.95 12.50 44.45
N ALA A 8 -7.12 13.54 44.40
CA ALA A 8 -5.91 13.61 43.62
C ALA A 8 -4.75 13.00 44.44
N GLY A 9 -3.79 12.37 43.78
CA GLY A 9 -2.41 12.28 44.29
C GLY A 9 -1.70 10.94 44.14
N GLN A 10 -0.68 10.93 43.26
CA GLN A 10 0.72 10.50 43.52
C GLN A 10 1.40 10.25 42.16
N ARG A 11 2.06 11.23 41.55
CA ARG A 11 3.46 11.67 41.76
C ARG A 11 4.50 10.54 41.82
N HIS A 12 5.30 10.52 40.74
CA HIS A 12 6.73 10.20 40.66
C HIS A 12 7.19 8.76 40.96
N ARG A 13 7.58 8.06 39.88
CA ARG A 13 8.94 7.52 39.81
C ARG A 13 9.62 7.93 38.51
N ARG A 14 10.56 8.88 38.66
CA ARG A 14 11.63 9.13 37.69
C ARG A 14 12.56 7.91 37.70
N ARG A 15 12.95 7.42 36.53
CA ARG A 15 14.24 6.74 36.35
C ARG A 15 15.00 7.42 35.21
N PRO A 16 16.20 7.98 35.46
CA PRO A 16 17.10 8.53 34.45
C PRO A 16 17.91 7.43 33.71
N PRO A 17 18.61 7.78 32.61
CA PRO A 17 19.18 6.84 31.63
C PRO A 17 20.65 6.48 31.90
N PRO A 18 21.21 5.50 31.16
CA PRO A 18 22.63 5.51 30.82
C PRO A 18 22.90 5.79 29.33
N ALA A 19 23.81 6.75 29.12
CA ALA A 19 24.57 7.04 27.91
C ALA A 19 25.63 5.92 27.68
N ALA A 20 26.39 5.74 26.59
CA ALA A 20 26.70 6.48 25.36
C ALA A 20 27.35 5.47 24.37
N PRO A 21 28.36 5.81 23.54
CA PRO A 21 28.26 6.06 22.10
C PRO A 21 29.14 5.12 21.26
N THR A 22 29.05 5.19 19.92
CA THR A 22 30.07 4.87 18.86
C THR A 22 29.30 4.43 17.60
N LEU A 23 29.65 4.74 16.35
CA LEU A 23 30.86 5.29 15.73
C LEU A 23 30.45 5.88 14.36
N LEU A 24 31.09 6.99 13.99
CA LEU A 24 31.07 7.57 12.64
C LEU A 24 31.51 6.55 11.58
N THR A 25 30.84 6.55 10.43
CA THR A 25 31.54 6.34 9.15
C THR A 25 30.94 7.25 8.08
N VAL A 26 31.63 8.35 7.84
CA VAL A 26 31.48 9.24 6.69
C VAL A 26 32.12 8.55 5.50
N LEU A 27 31.38 8.33 4.41
CA LEU A 27 31.98 8.01 3.11
C LEU A 27 31.39 8.93 2.04
N THR A 28 31.92 10.14 2.01
CA THR A 28 31.87 11.07 0.89
C THR A 28 32.84 10.63 -0.20
N THR A 29 32.35 10.32 -1.40
CA THR A 29 33.15 10.37 -2.62
C THR A 29 32.39 11.17 -3.68
N ALA A 30 32.82 12.41 -3.86
CA ALA A 30 32.55 13.25 -5.02
C ALA A 30 33.72 13.07 -6.00
N LEU A 31 33.45 12.82 -7.27
CA LEU A 31 34.42 12.83 -8.38
C LEU A 31 33.63 12.86 -9.69
N ALA A 32 33.98 13.57 -10.76
CA ALA A 32 34.63 14.84 -11.02
C ALA A 32 34.21 15.17 -12.46
N LEU A 33 33.94 16.44 -12.75
CA LEU A 33 33.61 16.94 -14.09
C LEU A 33 34.83 16.84 -15.01
N ALA A 34 34.71 16.14 -16.14
CA ALA A 34 35.64 16.28 -17.26
C ALA A 34 34.98 17.18 -18.32
N ALA A 35 35.63 18.30 -18.56
CA ALA A 35 35.29 19.32 -19.53
C ALA A 35 35.93 19.04 -20.90
N CYS A 36 35.33 19.67 -21.92
CA CYS A 36 35.89 20.07 -23.21
C CYS A 36 36.60 19.02 -24.09
N ASP A 37 36.00 18.76 -25.25
CA ASP A 37 36.68 19.12 -26.50
C ASP A 37 35.64 19.56 -27.54
N SER A 38 35.91 20.67 -28.24
CA SER A 38 35.09 21.21 -29.32
C SER A 38 35.99 21.50 -30.51
N PRO A 39 35.69 20.88 -31.65
CA PRO A 39 35.97 21.49 -32.95
C PRO A 39 34.68 21.65 -33.77
N SER A 40 34.34 22.91 -34.09
CA SER A 40 33.58 23.31 -35.29
C SER A 40 34.58 23.71 -36.39
N PRO A 41 34.23 23.92 -37.68
CA PRO A 41 32.95 23.78 -38.37
C PRO A 41 33.04 22.97 -39.70
N SER A 42 31.91 22.53 -40.25
CA SER A 42 31.75 22.35 -41.71
C SER A 42 30.29 22.61 -42.06
N ASP A 43 30.09 23.74 -42.74
CA ASP A 43 28.93 24.06 -43.56
C ASP A 43 28.77 22.99 -44.66
N ASP A 44 27.58 22.40 -44.78
CA ASP A 44 26.77 22.39 -46.01
C ASP A 44 25.45 21.62 -45.76
N ALA A 45 24.34 22.24 -46.16
CA ALA A 45 22.95 21.82 -45.94
C ALA A 45 22.46 20.79 -47.00
N PRO A 46 21.16 20.41 -47.12
CA PRO A 46 20.02 20.44 -46.19
C PRO A 46 19.33 19.05 -46.01
N ALA A 47 18.41 18.99 -45.04
CA ALA A 47 17.22 18.12 -44.93
C ALA A 47 17.29 16.67 -45.45
N SER A 48 17.31 15.71 -44.52
CA SER A 48 16.50 14.50 -44.65
C SER A 48 15.97 14.07 -43.28
N ALA A 49 14.67 13.83 -43.27
CA ALA A 49 13.86 13.63 -42.10
C ALA A 49 14.34 12.44 -41.27
N ARG A 50 14.36 12.69 -39.96
CA ARG A 50 14.76 11.77 -38.90
C ARG A 50 13.60 10.81 -38.64
N GLU A 51 13.51 9.71 -39.39
CA GLU A 51 12.68 8.58 -38.96
C GLU A 51 13.45 7.76 -37.93
N ARG A 52 13.43 8.26 -36.69
CA ARG A 52 13.76 7.48 -35.51
C ARG A 52 12.58 6.53 -35.31
N PRO A 53 12.77 5.20 -35.27
CA PRO A 53 11.72 4.32 -34.79
C PRO A 53 11.39 4.78 -33.37
N SER A 54 10.18 5.32 -33.20
CA SER A 54 9.57 5.48 -31.89
C SER A 54 9.49 4.08 -31.30
N ALA A 55 10.47 3.73 -30.48
CA ALA A 55 10.32 2.66 -29.52
C ALA A 55 9.18 3.09 -28.61
N SER A 56 7.96 2.71 -29.00
CA SER A 56 6.80 2.70 -28.13
C SER A 56 7.26 1.98 -26.87
N ARG A 57 7.46 2.74 -25.80
CA ARG A 57 7.54 2.20 -24.45
C ARG A 57 6.17 1.63 -24.18
N SER A 58 5.96 0.39 -24.60
CA SER A 58 4.87 -0.44 -24.12
C SER A 58 5.14 -0.64 -22.65
N THR A 59 4.46 0.16 -21.82
CA THR A 59 4.31 -0.13 -20.40
C THR A 59 3.89 -1.60 -20.30
N PRO A 60 4.60 -2.45 -19.53
CA PRO A 60 4.17 -3.83 -19.37
C PRO A 60 2.73 -3.82 -18.87
N ALA A 61 1.83 -4.44 -19.62
CA ALA A 61 0.49 -4.70 -19.11
C ALA A 61 0.64 -5.58 -17.86
N PRO A 62 -0.04 -5.26 -16.75
CA PRO A 62 0.06 -6.06 -15.53
C PRO A 62 -0.30 -7.52 -15.85
N ALA A 63 0.61 -8.43 -15.55
CA ALA A 63 0.47 -9.86 -15.83
C ALA A 63 -0.41 -10.54 -14.77
N VAL A 64 -1.64 -10.08 -14.62
CA VAL A 64 -2.72 -10.73 -13.87
C VAL A 64 -4.03 -10.17 -14.39
N SER A 65 -5.03 -11.03 -14.58
CA SER A 65 -6.42 -10.65 -14.88
C SER A 65 -7.11 -10.04 -13.66
N ALA A 66 -6.40 -9.20 -12.90
CA ALA A 66 -6.98 -8.43 -11.82
C ALA A 66 -7.93 -7.42 -12.45
N VAL A 67 -9.15 -7.34 -11.93
CA VAL A 67 -10.10 -6.35 -12.42
C VAL A 67 -9.61 -4.98 -11.98
N ASP A 68 -9.69 -4.00 -12.88
CA ASP A 68 -9.42 -2.61 -12.54
C ASP A 68 -10.27 -2.24 -11.34
N GLY A 69 -9.66 -1.67 -10.29
CA GLY A 69 -10.37 -1.29 -9.06
C GLY A 69 -11.55 -0.31 -9.26
N ALA A 70 -11.72 0.22 -10.46
CA ALA A 70 -12.90 1.00 -10.87
C ALA A 70 -14.12 0.13 -11.23
N ASP A 71 -13.94 -1.13 -11.63
CA ASP A 71 -15.02 -2.09 -11.91
C ASP A 71 -15.28 -2.98 -10.68
N ILE A 72 -15.91 -2.34 -9.70
CA ILE A 72 -16.24 -2.87 -8.37
C ILE A 72 -17.23 -4.06 -8.45
N ARG A 73 -17.89 -4.28 -9.60
CA ARG A 73 -18.82 -5.40 -9.78
C ARG A 73 -18.12 -6.76 -9.71
N ALA A 74 -16.83 -6.81 -10.00
CA ALA A 74 -16.04 -8.03 -9.93
C ALA A 74 -15.92 -8.62 -8.52
N CYS A 75 -16.23 -7.86 -7.47
CA CYS A 75 -16.22 -8.33 -6.09
C CYS A 75 -17.61 -8.56 -5.49
N ALA A 76 -18.67 -8.58 -6.30
CA ALA A 76 -20.03 -8.71 -5.76
C ALA A 76 -20.24 -10.00 -4.93
N ASP A 77 -19.53 -11.08 -5.27
CA ASP A 77 -19.54 -12.38 -4.58
C ASP A 77 -18.47 -12.49 -3.47
N ALA A 78 -17.69 -11.43 -3.25
CA ALA A 78 -16.61 -11.36 -2.29
C ALA A 78 -15.55 -12.48 -2.44
N ASN A 79 -15.30 -12.96 -3.66
CA ASN A 79 -14.25 -13.94 -3.96
C ASN A 79 -13.37 -13.51 -5.13
N CYS A 80 -12.82 -12.30 -5.05
CA CYS A 80 -12.21 -11.60 -6.17
C CYS A 80 -10.74 -11.22 -5.92
N GLU A 81 -10.05 -10.84 -6.99
CA GLU A 81 -8.75 -10.16 -6.97
C GLU A 81 -8.88 -8.84 -7.72
N VAL A 82 -8.37 -7.76 -7.13
CA VAL A 82 -8.51 -6.39 -7.64
C VAL A 82 -7.17 -5.69 -7.63
N ALA A 83 -6.82 -5.08 -8.76
CA ALA A 83 -5.66 -4.20 -8.86
C ALA A 83 -6.13 -2.75 -8.68
N VAL A 84 -5.53 -2.04 -7.73
CA VAL A 84 -5.92 -0.68 -7.37
C VAL A 84 -4.71 0.23 -7.51
N ALA A 85 -4.77 1.19 -8.42
CA ALA A 85 -3.70 2.17 -8.65
C ALA A 85 -3.98 3.56 -8.05
N ARG A 86 -5.20 3.78 -7.53
CA ARG A 86 -5.65 5.04 -6.92
C ARG A 86 -6.64 4.76 -5.79
N PRO A 87 -6.80 5.66 -4.81
CA PRO A 87 -7.79 5.52 -3.75
C PRO A 87 -9.19 5.20 -4.32
N VAL A 88 -9.85 4.22 -3.73
CA VAL A 88 -11.14 3.71 -4.22
C VAL A 88 -11.96 3.13 -3.08
N THR A 89 -13.27 3.02 -3.27
CA THR A 89 -14.16 2.33 -2.35
C THR A 89 -14.90 1.21 -3.07
N VAL A 90 -14.71 -0.01 -2.60
CA VAL A 90 -15.32 -1.26 -3.08
C VAL A 90 -16.42 -1.65 -2.10
N ARG A 91 -17.59 -2.06 -2.61
CA ARG A 91 -18.71 -2.55 -1.80
C ARG A 91 -19.09 -3.95 -2.26
N PHE A 92 -19.30 -4.85 -1.31
CA PHE A 92 -19.63 -6.26 -1.58
C PHE A 92 -20.40 -6.87 -0.41
N GLN A 93 -20.90 -8.10 -0.57
CA GLN A 93 -21.60 -8.81 0.50
C GLN A 93 -20.66 -9.72 1.29
N GLY A 94 -20.77 -9.68 2.61
CA GLY A 94 -20.11 -10.64 3.51
C GLY A 94 -21.12 -11.37 4.39
N PRO A 95 -20.66 -12.28 5.27
CA PRO A 95 -21.55 -13.13 6.07
C PRO A 95 -22.46 -12.36 7.03
N GLY A 96 -22.03 -11.17 7.46
CA GLY A 96 -22.79 -10.26 8.34
C GLY A 96 -23.51 -9.13 7.60
N GLY A 97 -23.63 -9.20 6.27
CA GLY A 97 -24.26 -8.18 5.43
C GLY A 97 -23.26 -7.34 4.60
N PRO A 98 -23.66 -6.13 4.17
CA PRO A 98 -22.84 -5.30 3.29
C PRO A 98 -21.53 -4.87 3.93
N VAL A 99 -20.45 -5.05 3.17
CA VAL A 99 -19.09 -4.65 3.53
C VAL A 99 -18.64 -3.51 2.64
N THR A 100 -17.95 -2.54 3.23
CA THR A 100 -17.27 -1.45 2.54
C THR A 100 -15.77 -1.57 2.78
N LEU A 101 -15.01 -1.73 1.70
CA LEU A 101 -13.55 -1.62 1.68
C LEU A 101 -13.18 -0.29 1.04
N SER A 102 -12.55 0.59 1.80
CA SER A 102 -12.03 1.87 1.31
C SER A 102 -10.52 1.83 1.30
N VAL A 103 -9.92 1.82 0.11
CA VAL A 103 -8.48 2.04 -0.07
C VAL A 103 -8.24 3.53 -0.05
N THR A 104 -7.55 4.02 0.98
CA THR A 104 -7.34 5.44 1.23
C THR A 104 -6.06 5.95 0.62
N GLU A 105 -5.04 5.10 0.54
CA GLU A 105 -3.75 5.42 -0.04
C GLU A 105 -3.23 4.26 -0.87
N VAL A 106 -2.66 4.59 -2.03
CA VAL A 106 -1.92 3.67 -2.89
C VAL A 106 -0.72 4.43 -3.42
N GLY A 107 0.46 3.85 -3.24
CA GLY A 107 1.71 4.38 -3.72
C GLY A 107 2.61 3.26 -4.21
N ARG A 108 3.79 3.64 -4.68
CA ARG A 108 4.83 2.65 -4.96
C ARG A 108 5.21 1.98 -3.66
N ASP A 109 5.08 0.65 -3.64
CA ASP A 109 5.35 -0.16 -2.48
C ASP A 109 4.54 0.28 -1.24
N GLU A 110 3.33 0.81 -1.42
CA GLU A 110 2.51 1.38 -0.33
C GLU A 110 1.01 1.17 -0.55
N VAL A 111 0.29 0.84 0.52
CA VAL A 111 -1.17 0.74 0.55
C VAL A 111 -1.72 1.03 1.94
N GLU A 112 -2.82 1.76 2.02
CA GLU A 112 -3.65 1.89 3.22
C GLU A 112 -5.12 1.67 2.91
N TYR A 113 -5.83 1.04 3.84
CA TYR A 113 -7.25 0.76 3.69
C TYR A 113 -8.01 0.66 5.01
N THR A 114 -9.32 0.82 4.90
CA THR A 114 -10.32 0.63 5.96
C THR A 114 -11.38 -0.35 5.51
N LEU A 115 -11.82 -1.21 6.42
CA LEU A 115 -12.95 -2.11 6.27
C LEU A 115 -14.06 -1.79 7.25
N LYS A 116 -15.31 -1.89 6.79
CA LYS A 116 -16.51 -1.70 7.61
C LYS A 116 -17.60 -2.71 7.23
N SER A 117 -18.25 -3.30 8.21
CA SER A 117 -19.41 -4.17 8.05
C SER A 117 -20.27 -4.12 9.31
N GLY A 118 -21.50 -3.62 9.23
CA GLY A 118 -22.34 -3.42 10.42
C GLY A 118 -21.59 -2.60 11.49
N ASN A 119 -21.38 -3.21 12.67
CA ASN A 119 -20.59 -2.62 13.77
C ASN A 119 -19.10 -2.97 13.72
N GLY A 120 -18.68 -3.89 12.84
CA GLY A 120 -17.30 -4.28 12.65
C GLY A 120 -16.52 -3.24 11.83
N ARG A 121 -15.31 -2.92 12.28
CA ARG A 121 -14.33 -2.08 11.57
C ARG A 121 -12.95 -2.70 11.65
N ALA A 122 -12.16 -2.57 10.60
CA ALA A 122 -10.73 -2.87 10.61
C ALA A 122 -9.97 -1.85 9.77
N GLU A 123 -8.69 -1.67 10.08
CA GLU A 123 -7.77 -0.84 9.31
C GLU A 123 -6.51 -1.68 9.06
N GLY A 124 -5.85 -1.40 7.94
CA GLY A 124 -4.60 -2.05 7.58
C GLY A 124 -3.82 -1.17 6.61
N GLY A 125 -2.50 -1.26 6.69
CA GLY A 125 -1.61 -0.54 5.80
C GLY A 125 -0.22 -1.12 5.85
N ALA A 126 0.47 -1.06 4.72
CA ALA A 126 1.81 -1.58 4.57
C ALA A 126 2.61 -0.69 3.64
N SER A 127 3.90 -0.54 3.97
CA SER A 127 4.87 0.17 3.16
C SER A 127 6.14 -0.68 3.03
N GLY A 128 6.77 -0.63 1.86
CA GLY A 128 7.93 -1.45 1.51
C GLY A 128 7.61 -2.57 0.52
N ALA A 129 8.63 -3.00 -0.22
CA ALA A 129 8.48 -4.01 -1.26
C ALA A 129 8.05 -5.37 -0.68
N GLY A 130 7.03 -5.98 -1.29
CA GLY A 130 6.49 -7.28 -0.87
C GLY A 130 5.82 -7.27 0.51
N GLN A 131 5.48 -6.09 1.03
CA GLN A 131 4.74 -5.95 2.28
C GLN A 131 3.24 -5.94 2.03
N GLY A 132 2.48 -6.22 3.06
CA GLY A 132 1.03 -6.21 3.00
C GLY A 132 0.39 -6.53 4.34
N CYS A 133 -0.94 -6.66 4.32
CA CYS A 133 -1.71 -7.02 5.48
C CYS A 133 -2.77 -8.05 5.13
N VAL A 134 -2.98 -9.01 6.03
CA VAL A 134 -4.15 -9.89 6.03
C VAL A 134 -5.08 -9.43 7.15
N THR A 135 -6.31 -9.13 6.79
CA THR A 135 -7.37 -8.68 7.70
C THR A 135 -8.55 -9.62 7.63
N ALA A 136 -9.00 -10.12 8.78
CA ALA A 136 -10.26 -10.83 8.92
C ALA A 136 -11.29 -9.92 9.60
N LEU A 137 -12.38 -9.62 8.92
CA LEU A 137 -13.51 -8.83 9.43
C LEU A 137 -14.70 -9.73 9.73
N ARG A 138 -15.23 -9.62 10.94
CA ARG A 138 -16.43 -10.31 11.43
C ARG A 138 -17.45 -9.27 11.89
N GLU A 139 -18.68 -9.69 12.11
CA GLU A 139 -19.78 -8.80 12.54
C GLU A 139 -19.44 -7.98 13.81
N ASN A 140 -18.77 -8.61 14.78
CA ASN A 140 -18.49 -8.04 16.10
C ASN A 140 -16.99 -7.95 16.42
N GLY A 141 -16.13 -8.00 15.40
CA GLY A 141 -14.69 -7.92 15.65
C GLY A 141 -13.86 -8.02 14.37
N SER A 142 -12.58 -7.73 14.52
CA SER A 142 -11.62 -7.81 13.43
C SER A 142 -10.23 -8.17 13.95
N GLY A 143 -9.39 -8.68 13.06
CA GLY A 143 -7.97 -8.87 13.31
C GLY A 143 -7.18 -8.54 12.06
N THR A 144 -6.14 -7.73 12.20
CA THR A 144 -5.23 -7.35 11.13
C THR A 144 -3.82 -7.79 11.50
N SER A 145 -3.12 -8.43 10.56
CA SER A 145 -1.69 -8.75 10.66
C SER A 145 -0.98 -8.21 9.43
N CYS A 146 0.12 -7.48 9.63
CA CYS A 146 0.89 -6.86 8.57
C CYS A 146 2.35 -7.30 8.61
N GLY A 147 2.96 -7.40 7.43
CA GLY A 147 4.34 -7.81 7.24
C GLY A 147 4.58 -8.30 5.82
N ALA A 148 5.61 -9.13 5.64
CA ALA A 148 5.86 -9.77 4.35
C ALA A 148 4.67 -10.67 4.00
N VAL A 149 4.09 -10.46 2.82
CA VAL A 149 3.00 -11.29 2.31
C VAL A 149 3.41 -11.90 0.98
N SER A 150 3.04 -13.16 0.77
CA SER A 150 3.10 -13.75 -0.57
C SER A 150 1.92 -13.25 -1.39
N GLY A 151 2.03 -13.15 -2.71
CA GLY A 151 0.88 -12.92 -3.61
C GLY A 151 -0.14 -14.08 -3.66
N THR A 152 -0.04 -15.06 -2.76
CA THR A 152 -0.99 -16.17 -2.65
C THR A 152 -2.29 -15.68 -2.03
N ARG A 153 -3.43 -16.11 -2.58
CA ARG A 153 -4.76 -15.80 -2.05
C ARG A 153 -4.93 -16.31 -0.61
N PRO A 154 -5.51 -15.53 0.31
CA PRO A 154 -5.80 -15.98 1.67
C PRO A 154 -6.87 -17.07 1.68
N SER A 155 -6.85 -17.92 2.72
CA SER A 155 -7.90 -18.92 2.92
C SER A 155 -9.19 -18.30 3.47
N ALA A 156 -10.34 -18.79 3.01
CA ALA A 156 -11.63 -18.43 3.57
C ALA A 156 -11.71 -18.79 5.06
N GLN A 157 -12.41 -17.97 5.85
CA GLN A 157 -12.65 -18.21 7.26
C GLN A 157 -14.15 -18.19 7.57
N PRO A 158 -14.68 -19.13 8.37
CA PRO A 158 -16.10 -19.14 8.73
C PRO A 158 -16.53 -17.83 9.40
N GLY A 159 -17.63 -17.26 8.88
CA GLY A 159 -18.26 -16.05 9.41
C GLY A 159 -17.41 -14.79 9.29
N ALA A 160 -16.42 -14.78 8.39
CA ALA A 160 -15.54 -13.63 8.19
C ALA A 160 -15.34 -13.32 6.71
N VAL A 161 -15.15 -12.04 6.42
CA VAL A 161 -14.51 -11.60 5.19
C VAL A 161 -13.02 -11.51 5.46
N VAL A 162 -12.21 -12.21 4.67
CA VAL A 162 -10.75 -12.15 4.75
C VAL A 162 -10.23 -11.37 3.56
N ILE A 163 -9.41 -10.37 3.82
CA ILE A 163 -8.78 -9.54 2.80
C ILE A 163 -7.28 -9.62 2.98
N GLN A 164 -6.58 -9.81 1.86
CA GLN A 164 -5.15 -9.60 1.78
C GLN A 164 -4.89 -8.42 0.85
N ALA A 165 -4.24 -7.39 1.37
CA ALA A 165 -3.75 -6.26 0.58
C ALA A 165 -2.23 -6.35 0.52
N SER A 166 -1.65 -6.34 -0.68
CA SER A 166 -0.20 -6.33 -0.89
C SER A 166 0.23 -5.10 -1.69
N THR A 167 1.39 -4.57 -1.34
CA THR A 167 2.03 -3.46 -2.04
C THR A 167 2.62 -3.92 -3.37
N GLY A 168 2.74 -3.00 -4.33
CA GLY A 168 3.38 -3.26 -5.62
C GLY A 168 4.33 -2.13 -6.04
N PRO A 169 5.42 -2.46 -6.75
CA PRO A 169 6.45 -1.48 -7.13
C PRO A 169 5.96 -0.45 -8.16
N ASP A 170 4.85 -0.75 -8.82
CA ASP A 170 4.33 0.02 -9.96
C ASP A 170 3.32 1.10 -9.52
N GLY A 171 3.18 1.32 -8.20
CA GLY A 171 2.14 2.20 -7.67
C GLY A 171 0.74 1.57 -7.71
N THR A 172 0.68 0.24 -7.74
CA THR A 172 -0.56 -0.54 -7.72
C THR A 172 -0.53 -1.47 -6.53
N ALA A 173 -1.62 -1.50 -5.77
CA ALA A 173 -1.86 -2.50 -4.72
C ALA A 173 -2.73 -3.63 -5.27
N LEU A 174 -2.46 -4.86 -4.83
CA LEU A 174 -3.30 -6.01 -5.12
C LEU A 174 -4.15 -6.35 -3.91
N LEU A 175 -5.45 -6.51 -4.12
CA LEU A 175 -6.42 -6.87 -3.08
C LEU A 175 -7.02 -8.24 -3.42
N HIS A 176 -6.82 -9.22 -2.56
CA HIS A 176 -7.58 -10.47 -2.59
C HIS A 176 -8.68 -10.39 -1.54
N VAL A 177 -9.93 -10.60 -1.95
CA VAL A 177 -11.09 -10.66 -1.06
C VAL A 177 -11.64 -12.07 -1.10
N VAL A 178 -11.88 -12.65 0.07
CA VAL A 178 -12.47 -13.99 0.22
C VAL A 178 -13.52 -13.98 1.32
N SER A 179 -14.75 -14.33 0.96
CA SER A 179 -15.87 -14.62 1.86
C SER A 179 -16.35 -16.07 1.64
N PRO A 180 -16.78 -16.77 2.69
CA PRO A 180 -17.56 -18.02 2.59
C PRO A 180 -18.90 -17.82 1.89
#